data_AF-A0AB34KSI1-F1
#
_entry.id   AF-A0AB34KSI1-F1
#
_cell.length_a   1.000
_cell.length_b   1.000
_cell.length_c   1.000
_cell.angle_alpha   90.00
_cell.angle_beta   90.00
_cell.angle_gamma   90.00
#
_symmetry.space_group_name_H-M   'P 1'
#
loop_
_entity.id
_entity.type
_entity.pdbx_description
1 polymer ?
#
loop_
_entity_poly.entity_id
_entity_poly.type
_entity_poly.pdbx_seq_one_letter_code
_entity_poly.pdbx_strand_id
1 'polypeptide(L)'
;MSSDNTRTIRYALLIETGLNLSSVVPMLLDPSYMLRWLFKSPEDITPAACTLMQWIGCIITSLNLPLLLAVPNKTSAPALRRSVYMQYAAGEVALGAALAIQYFGGNSGMRDEALLKFMGSMAASLAVRGFFLLARPDLLEVPNDAKKAQ
;
A
#
# COMPACT_ATOMS: atom_id res chain seq x y z
N MET A 1 -1.28 -16.42 21.94
CA MET A 1 -1.86 -16.03 20.64
C MET A 1 -2.32 -17.29 19.94
N SER A 2 -3.57 -17.36 19.46
CA SER A 2 -4.08 -18.58 18.81
C SER A 2 -3.43 -18.77 17.42
N SER A 3 -3.44 -20.01 16.94
CA SER A 3 -3.08 -20.35 15.55
C SER A 3 -3.92 -19.55 14.53
N ASP A 4 -5.14 -19.17 14.90
CA ASP A 4 -6.06 -18.41 14.05
C ASP A 4 -5.59 -16.97 13.79
N ASN A 5 -5.18 -16.23 14.83
CA ASN A 5 -4.64 -14.87 14.68
C ASN A 5 -3.43 -14.84 13.72
N THR A 6 -2.61 -15.89 13.81
CA THR A 6 -1.42 -16.07 12.96
C THR A 6 -1.79 -16.27 11.50
N ARG A 7 -2.87 -16.99 11.21
CA ARG A 7 -3.39 -17.18 9.86
C ARG A 7 -3.99 -15.88 9.33
N THR A 8 -4.77 -15.18 10.16
CA THR A 8 -5.41 -13.91 9.82
C THR A 8 -4.39 -12.88 9.33
N ILE A 9 -3.32 -12.62 10.09
CA ILE A 9 -2.33 -11.60 9.70
C ILE A 9 -1.58 -12.00 8.42
N ARG A 10 -1.30 -13.29 8.23
CA ARG A 10 -0.63 -13.78 7.02
C ARG A 10 -1.50 -13.63 5.78
N TYR A 11 -2.79 -13.96 5.88
CA TYR A 11 -3.71 -13.73 4.78
C TYR A 11 -3.88 -12.24 4.49
N ALA A 12 -3.97 -11.39 5.51
CA ALA A 12 -4.02 -9.95 5.32
C ALA A 12 -2.80 -9.43 4.54
N LEU A 13 -1.58 -9.82 4.95
CA LEU A 13 -0.34 -9.45 4.25
C LEU A 13 -0.28 -9.98 2.81
N LEU A 14 -0.74 -11.21 2.57
CA LEU A 14 -0.75 -11.80 1.22
C LEU A 14 -1.79 -11.14 0.31
N ILE A 15 -3.01 -10.89 0.82
CA ILE A 15 -4.07 -10.18 0.08
C ILE A 15 -3.58 -8.80 -0.29
N GLU A 16 -2.99 -8.09 0.67
CA GLU A 16 -2.45 -6.76 0.45
C GLU A 16 -1.33 -6.75 -0.60
N THR A 17 -0.39 -7.69 -0.50
CA THR A 17 0.65 -7.84 -1.51
C THR A 17 0.04 -8.09 -2.89
N GLY A 18 -0.95 -8.99 -2.97
CA GLY A 18 -1.65 -9.30 -4.22
C GLY A 18 -2.34 -8.08 -4.82
N LEU A 19 -3.05 -7.29 -4.00
CA LEU A 19 -3.71 -6.05 -4.43
C LEU A 19 -2.70 -5.03 -4.94
N ASN A 20 -1.61 -4.79 -4.21
CA ASN A 20 -0.56 -3.89 -4.65
C ASN A 20 0.06 -4.34 -5.97
N LEU A 21 0.45 -5.61 -6.09
CA LEU A 21 1.08 -6.14 -7.31
C LEU A 21 0.12 -6.14 -8.51
N SER A 22 -1.18 -6.33 -8.30
CA SER A 22 -2.17 -6.25 -9.38
C SER A 22 -2.19 -4.86 -10.04
N SER A 23 -1.93 -3.81 -9.26
CA SER A 23 -1.83 -2.44 -9.77
C SER A 23 -0.48 -2.13 -10.43
N VAL A 24 0.60 -2.80 -10.01
CA VAL A 24 1.96 -2.61 -10.53
C VAL A 24 2.10 -3.10 -11.96
N VAL A 25 1.50 -4.24 -12.30
CA VAL A 25 1.64 -4.84 -13.64
C VAL A 25 1.28 -3.85 -14.76
N PRO A 26 0.10 -3.22 -14.77
CA PRO A 26 -0.22 -2.23 -15.79
C PRO A 26 0.64 -0.96 -15.66
N MET A 27 1.05 -0.53 -14.45
CA MET A 27 1.94 0.63 -14.30
C MET A 27 3.32 0.44 -14.97
N LEU A 28 3.85 -0.79 -14.94
CA LEU A 28 5.16 -1.09 -15.51
C LEU A 28 5.09 -1.39 -17.01
N LEU A 29 4.11 -2.20 -17.43
CA LEU A 29 4.04 -2.75 -18.79
C LEU A 29 3.22 -1.89 -19.77
N ASP A 30 2.19 -1.20 -19.29
CA ASP A 30 1.38 -0.26 -20.07
C ASP A 30 0.98 0.95 -19.22
N PRO A 31 1.93 1.83 -18.88
CA PRO A 31 1.66 3.00 -18.04
C PRO A 31 0.60 3.91 -18.66
N SER A 32 0.48 3.92 -20.00
CA SER A 32 -0.49 4.72 -20.72
C SER A 32 -1.93 4.30 -20.40
N TYR A 33 -2.18 3.00 -20.25
CA TYR A 33 -3.48 2.48 -19.85
C TYR A 33 -3.90 3.03 -18.48
N MET A 34 -3.01 3.04 -17.49
CA MET A 34 -3.29 3.60 -16.17
C MET A 34 -3.51 5.11 -16.22
N LEU A 35 -2.69 5.83 -16.98
CA LEU A 35 -2.77 7.29 -17.09
C LEU A 35 -4.06 7.78 -17.76
N ARG A 36 -4.68 6.99 -18.65
CA ARG A 36 -5.99 7.32 -19.26
C ARG A 36 -7.12 7.42 -18.23
N TRP A 37 -7.03 6.65 -17.15
CA TRP A 37 -7.99 6.74 -16.04
C TRP A 37 -7.70 7.93 -15.11
N LEU A 38 -6.47 8.44 -15.17
CA LEU A 38 -5.93 9.44 -14.25
C LEU A 38 -6.11 10.87 -14.78
N PHE A 39 -5.75 11.11 -16.04
CA PHE A 39 -5.74 12.44 -16.65
C PHE A 39 -7.04 12.81 -17.36
N LYS A 40 -7.29 14.12 -17.42
CA LYS A 40 -8.47 14.68 -18.09
C LYS A 40 -8.34 14.54 -19.61
N SER A 41 -7.17 14.92 -20.17
CA SER A 41 -6.91 14.87 -21.60
C SER A 41 -5.91 13.77 -21.98
N PRO A 42 -6.05 13.12 -23.16
CA PRO A 42 -5.02 12.25 -23.71
C PRO A 42 -3.69 12.96 -23.98
N GLU A 43 -3.72 14.27 -24.22
CA GLU A 43 -2.53 15.09 -24.48
C GLU A 43 -1.60 15.20 -23.26
N ASP A 44 -2.15 15.02 -22.05
CA ASP A 44 -1.40 15.00 -20.80
C ASP A 44 -0.60 13.68 -20.61
N ILE A 45 -0.90 12.65 -21.40
CA ILE A 45 -0.20 11.35 -21.39
C ILE A 45 1.11 11.48 -22.18
N THR A 46 2.06 12.19 -21.59
CA THR A 46 3.39 12.40 -22.16
C THR A 46 4.33 11.22 -21.86
N PRO A 47 5.43 11.06 -22.62
CA PRO A 47 6.47 10.08 -22.30
C PRO A 47 7.06 10.25 -20.88
N ALA A 48 7.11 11.49 -20.39
CA ALA A 48 7.55 11.79 -19.03
C ALA A 48 6.54 11.25 -17.99
N ALA A 49 5.24 11.44 -18.22
CA ALA A 49 4.20 10.89 -17.35
C ALA A 49 4.22 9.35 -17.33
N CYS A 50 4.42 8.72 -18.48
CA CYS A 50 4.58 7.26 -18.58
C CYS A 50 5.80 6.77 -17.77
N THR A 51 6.94 7.44 -17.93
CA THR A 51 8.16 7.13 -17.15
C THR A 51 7.91 7.29 -15.65
N LEU A 52 7.23 8.37 -15.23
CA LEU A 52 6.88 8.59 -13.83
C LEU A 52 5.97 7.49 -13.27
N MET A 53 4.98 7.06 -14.05
CA MET A 53 4.10 5.94 -13.67
C MET A 53 4.88 4.63 -13.47
N GLN A 54 5.87 4.36 -14.34
CA GLN A 54 6.75 3.21 -14.18
C GLN A 54 7.62 3.32 -12.93
N TRP A 55 8.16 4.51 -12.62
CA TRP A 55 8.87 4.74 -11.36
C TRP A 55 8.00 4.48 -10.14
N ILE A 56 6.74 4.91 -10.17
CA ILE A 56 5.76 4.60 -9.11
C ILE A 56 5.57 3.09 -8.99
N GLY A 57 5.40 2.36 -10.11
CA GLY A 57 5.33 0.90 -10.11
C GLY A 57 6.56 0.23 -9.48
N CYS A 58 7.76 0.72 -9.78
CA CYS A 58 9.00 0.23 -9.18
C CYS A 58 9.03 0.47 -7.67
N ILE A 59 8.67 1.67 -7.22
CA ILE A 59 8.62 2.02 -5.79
C ILE A 59 7.64 1.12 -5.05
N ILE A 60 6.42 0.94 -5.58
CA ILE A 60 5.41 0.05 -4.98
C ILE A 60 5.96 -1.38 -4.89
N THR A 61 6.62 -1.87 -5.96
CA THR A 61 7.25 -3.20 -5.95
C THR A 61 8.29 -3.33 -4.83
N SER A 62 9.19 -2.35 -4.69
CA SER A 62 10.21 -2.35 -3.64
C SER A 62 9.61 -2.31 -2.23
N LEU A 63 8.55 -1.54 -2.02
CA LEU A 63 7.84 -1.47 -0.74
C LEU A 63 7.05 -2.75 -0.43
N ASN A 64 6.72 -3.59 -1.41
CA ASN A 64 6.05 -4.88 -1.18
C ASN A 64 7.00 -5.99 -0.71
N LEU A 65 8.30 -5.88 -1.00
CA LEU A 65 9.30 -6.84 -0.55
C LEU A 65 9.31 -7.02 0.99
N PRO A 66 9.40 -5.96 1.82
CA PRO A 66 9.36 -6.15 3.27
C PRO A 66 8.01 -6.67 3.78
N LEU A 67 6.92 -6.43 3.06
CA LEU A 67 5.58 -6.96 3.37
C LEU A 67 5.54 -8.49 3.18
N LEU A 68 6.14 -8.99 2.11
CA LEU A 68 6.36 -10.43 1.87
C LEU A 68 7.29 -11.05 2.92
N LEU A 69 8.38 -10.36 3.28
CA LEU A 69 9.30 -10.83 4.32
C LEU A 69 8.66 -10.88 5.71
N ALA A 70 7.56 -10.15 5.93
CA ALA A 70 6.79 -10.16 7.16
C ALA A 70 5.76 -11.32 7.25
N VAL A 71 5.54 -12.07 6.16
CA VAL A 71 4.61 -13.21 6.11
C VAL A 71 5.09 -14.40 6.96
N PRO A 72 6.36 -14.85 6.90
CA PRO A 72 6.84 -15.93 7.76
C PRO A 72 6.78 -15.55 9.25
N ASN A 73 6.39 -16.48 10.12
CA ASN A 73 6.48 -16.27 11.57
C ASN A 73 7.89 -16.62 12.05
N LYS A 74 8.73 -15.59 12.12
CA LYS A 74 10.03 -15.63 12.81
C LYS A 74 9.95 -14.77 14.07
N THR A 75 10.89 -14.94 14.99
CA THR A 75 10.99 -14.12 16.21
C THR A 75 11.07 -12.61 15.92
N SER A 76 11.65 -12.21 14.78
CA SER A 76 11.72 -10.82 14.31
C SER A 76 10.45 -10.33 13.58
N ALA A 77 9.50 -11.20 13.27
CA ALA A 77 8.32 -10.86 12.48
C ALA A 77 7.44 -9.77 13.12
N PRO A 78 7.21 -9.72 14.45
CA PRO A 78 6.39 -8.67 15.06
C PRO A 78 6.97 -7.27 14.86
N ALA A 79 8.27 -7.11 15.06
CA ALA A 79 8.95 -5.83 14.88
C ALA A 79 8.93 -5.40 13.40
N LEU A 80 9.17 -6.36 12.49
CA LEU A 80 9.11 -6.11 11.05
C LEU A 80 7.71 -5.71 10.60
N ARG A 81 6.66 -6.43 11.03
CA ARG A 81 5.25 -6.12 10.69
C ARG A 81 4.86 -4.73 11.14
N ARG A 82 5.20 -4.36 12.39
CA ARG A 82 4.93 -3.02 12.93
C ARG A 82 5.67 -1.95 12.13
N SER A 83 6.95 -2.16 11.83
CA SER A 83 7.75 -1.22 11.04
C SER A 83 7.16 -1.00 9.65
N VAL A 84 6.80 -2.09 8.94
CA VAL A 84 6.18 -2.02 7.61
C VAL A 84 4.86 -1.26 7.67
N TYR A 85 3.99 -1.55 8.64
CA TYR A 85 2.70 -0.87 8.75
C TYR A 85 2.84 0.61 9.08
N MET A 86 3.82 0.98 9.91
CA MET A 86 4.14 2.39 10.18
C MET A 86 4.67 3.11 8.94
N GLN A 87 5.56 2.47 8.17
CA GLN A 87 6.11 3.06 6.95
C GLN A 87 5.02 3.27 5.88
N TYR A 88 4.12 2.29 5.70
CA TYR A 88 2.98 2.42 4.79
C TYR A 88 2.01 3.50 5.26
N ALA A 89 1.65 3.53 6.56
CA ALA A 89 0.77 4.53 7.12
C ALA A 89 1.32 5.96 6.92
N ALA A 90 2.63 6.16 7.13
CA ALA A 90 3.27 7.44 6.88
C ALA A 90 3.19 7.86 5.41
N GLY A 91 3.42 6.91 4.48
CA GLY A 91 3.26 7.14 3.05
C GLY A 91 1.82 7.47 2.64
N GLU A 92 0.84 6.73 3.16
CA GLU A 92 -0.59 6.94 2.90
C GLU A 92 -1.07 8.29 3.41
N VAL A 93 -0.62 8.72 4.60
CA VAL A 93 -0.93 10.06 5.13
C VAL A 93 -0.31 11.15 4.25
N ALA A 94 0.98 11.02 3.91
CA ALA A 94 1.67 12.02 3.10
C ALA A 94 1.06 12.15 1.70
N LEU A 95 0.83 11.02 1.01
CA LEU A 95 0.23 10.99 -0.31
C LEU A 95 -1.24 11.42 -0.26
N GLY A 96 -2.01 10.96 0.72
CA GLY A 96 -3.40 11.36 0.91
C GLY A 96 -3.53 12.87 1.13
N ALA A 97 -2.65 13.47 1.94
CA ALA A 97 -2.61 14.91 2.13
C ALA A 97 -2.22 15.66 0.85
N ALA A 98 -1.23 15.17 0.09
CA ALA A 98 -0.86 15.76 -1.18
C ALA A 98 -2.02 15.73 -2.18
N LEU A 99 -2.72 14.60 -2.30
CA LEU A 99 -3.91 14.47 -3.15
C LEU A 99 -5.04 15.40 -2.71
N ALA A 100 -5.27 15.55 -1.40
CA ALA A 100 -6.28 16.46 -0.87
C ALA A 100 -5.94 17.92 -1.22
N ILE A 101 -4.68 18.34 -1.07
CA ILE A 101 -4.22 19.68 -1.48
C ILE A 101 -4.48 19.90 -2.98
N GLN A 102 -4.17 18.91 -3.82
CA GLN A 102 -4.41 18.99 -5.27
C GLN A 102 -5.90 19.03 -5.62
N TYR A 103 -6.73 18.27 -4.89
CA TYR A 103 -8.18 18.25 -5.06
C TYR A 103 -8.81 19.61 -4.73
N PHE A 104 -8.47 20.19 -3.57
CA PHE A 104 -8.98 21.50 -3.17
C PHE A 104 -8.34 22.67 -3.94
N GLY A 105 -7.12 22.49 -4.45
CA GLY A 105 -6.42 23.48 -5.27
C GLY A 105 -6.90 23.59 -6.71
N GLY A 106 -7.62 22.58 -7.23
CA GLY A 106 -8.30 22.62 -8.53
C GLY A 106 -7.41 22.60 -9.78
N ASN A 107 -6.08 22.55 -9.64
CA ASN A 107 -5.13 22.59 -10.76
C ASN A 107 -4.18 21.38 -10.79
N SER A 108 -4.74 20.18 -10.69
CA SER A 108 -3.96 18.92 -10.61
C SER A 108 -3.61 18.30 -11.97
N GLY A 109 -4.28 18.71 -13.06
CA GLY A 109 -4.25 18.01 -14.35
C GLY A 109 -4.95 16.63 -14.35
N MET A 110 -5.35 16.13 -13.19
CA MET A 110 -5.99 14.83 -12.99
C MET A 110 -7.51 14.98 -12.90
N ARG A 111 -8.25 13.93 -13.23
CA ARG A 111 -9.71 13.88 -13.03
C ARG A 111 -10.02 13.95 -11.54
N ASP A 112 -10.98 14.79 -11.17
CA ASP A 112 -11.39 14.97 -9.77
C ASP A 112 -11.92 13.66 -9.17
N GLU A 113 -12.62 12.85 -9.98
CA GLU A 113 -13.05 11.51 -9.59
C GLU A 113 -11.86 10.57 -9.33
N ALA A 114 -10.78 10.69 -10.11
CA ALA A 114 -9.59 9.88 -9.90
C ALA A 114 -8.93 10.28 -8.58
N LEU A 115 -8.73 11.58 -8.34
CA LEU A 115 -8.21 12.09 -7.07
C LEU A 115 -9.03 11.60 -5.88
N LEU A 116 -10.35 11.70 -5.95
CA LEU A 116 -11.24 11.24 -4.88
C LEU A 116 -11.14 9.73 -4.65
N LYS A 117 -11.07 8.92 -5.73
CA LYS A 117 -10.88 7.47 -5.65
C LYS A 117 -9.53 7.12 -5.00
N PHE A 118 -8.45 7.81 -5.36
CA PHE A 118 -7.14 7.61 -4.74
C PHE A 118 -7.11 8.05 -3.27
N MET A 119 -7.71 9.19 -2.93
CA MET A 119 -7.84 9.63 -1.54
C MET A 119 -8.64 8.61 -0.72
N GLY A 120 -9.76 8.12 -1.26
CA GLY A 120 -10.60 7.11 -0.62
C GLY A 120 -9.86 5.80 -0.40
N SER A 121 -9.08 5.33 -1.39
CA SER A 121 -8.28 4.12 -1.23
C SER A 121 -7.16 4.28 -0.20
N MET A 122 -6.48 5.43 -0.16
CA MET A 122 -5.49 5.75 0.87
C MET A 122 -6.13 5.79 2.27
N ALA A 123 -7.29 6.42 2.42
CA ALA A 123 -8.01 6.48 3.69
C ALA A 123 -8.45 5.08 4.17
N ALA A 124 -8.95 4.25 3.26
CA ALA A 124 -9.33 2.88 3.57
C ALA A 124 -8.13 2.03 3.99
N SER A 125 -7.01 2.13 3.26
CA SER A 125 -5.76 1.44 3.59
C SER A 125 -5.23 1.88 4.96
N LEU A 126 -5.20 3.20 5.21
CA LEU A 126 -4.80 3.77 6.49
C LEU A 126 -5.70 3.32 7.64
N ALA A 127 -7.00 3.17 7.43
CA ALA A 127 -7.93 2.63 8.42
C ALA A 127 -7.58 1.18 8.78
N VAL A 128 -7.21 0.34 7.80
CA VAL A 128 -6.73 -1.02 8.04
C VAL A 128 -5.44 -0.98 8.86
N ARG A 129 -4.50 -0.07 8.56
CA ARG A 129 -3.29 0.12 9.37
C ARG A 129 -3.60 0.52 10.80
N GLY A 130 -4.47 1.52 10.98
CA GLY A 130 -4.93 1.96 12.29
C GLY A 130 -5.56 0.83 13.09
N PHE A 131 -6.37 -0.02 12.44
CA PHE A 131 -6.96 -1.19 13.07
C PHE A 131 -5.89 -2.15 13.62
N PHE A 132 -4.90 -2.53 12.80
CA PHE A 132 -3.85 -3.45 13.25
C PHE A 132 -2.85 -2.84 14.24
N LEU A 133 -2.56 -1.54 14.13
CA LEU A 133 -1.57 -0.87 15.00
C LEU A 133 -2.16 -0.44 16.33
N LEU A 134 -3.42 0.03 16.35
CA LEU A 134 -4.02 0.65 17.53
C LEU A 134 -5.11 -0.22 18.17
N ALA A 135 -6.00 -0.80 17.36
CA ALA A 135 -7.15 -1.55 17.88
C ALA A 135 -6.81 -3.02 18.18
N ARG A 136 -5.99 -3.65 17.34
CA ARG A 136 -5.61 -5.07 17.43
C ARG A 136 -4.10 -5.30 17.26
N PRO A 137 -3.25 -4.66 18.08
CA PRO A 137 -1.80 -4.88 18.03
C PRO A 137 -1.39 -6.32 18.35
N ASP A 138 -2.27 -7.09 19.02
CA ASP A 138 -2.11 -8.50 19.32
C ASP A 138 -2.02 -9.38 18.06
N LEU A 139 -2.62 -8.96 16.94
CA LEU A 139 -2.58 -9.69 15.67
C LEU A 139 -1.21 -9.62 14.98
N LEU A 140 -0.40 -8.62 15.34
CA LEU A 140 0.94 -8.44 14.77
C LEU A 140 2.01 -9.28 15.49
N GLU A 141 1.70 -9.81 16.67
CA GLU A 141 2.64 -10.57 17.49
C GLU A 141 2.83 -12.01 16.97
N VAL A 142 3.71 -12.78 17.62
CA VAL A 142 3.97 -14.18 17.30
C VAL A 142 3.61 -15.04 18.52
N PRO A 143 2.99 -16.23 18.35
CA PRO A 143 2.65 -17.11 19.46
C PRO A 143 3.87 -17.48 20.31
N ASN A 144 3.68 -17.60 21.63
CA ASN A 144 4.74 -17.95 22.57
C ASN A 144 5.38 -19.32 22.27
N ASP A 145 4.65 -20.23 21.62
CA ASP A 145 5.16 -21.56 21.27
C ASP A 145 6.19 -21.51 20.12
N ALA A 146 6.03 -20.56 19.19
CA ALA A 146 7.01 -20.30 18.13
C ALA A 146 8.28 -19.60 18.64
N LYS A 147 8.23 -18.94 19.81
CA LYS A 147 9.43 -18.41 20.50
C LYS A 147 10.25 -19.50 21.20
N LYS A 148 9.65 -20.67 21.50
CA LYS A 148 10.28 -21.78 22.23
C LYS A 148 10.83 -22.88 21.33
N ALA A 149 10.38 -22.95 20.07
CA ALA A 149 10.77 -23.97 19.09
C ALA A 149 12.01 -23.58 18.24
N GLN A 150 12.72 -22.54 18.64
CA GLN A 150 13.93 -22.02 18.00
C GLN A 150 15.00 -21.78 19.06
#